data_AF-A0A966U504-F1
#
_entry.id   AF-A0A966U504-F1
#
_cell.length_a   1.000
_cell.length_b   1.000
_cell.length_c   1.000
_cell.angle_alpha   90.00
_cell.angle_beta   90.00
_cell.angle_gamma   90.00
#
_symmetry.space_group_name_H-M   'P 1'
#
loop_
_entity.id
_entity.type
_entity.pdbx_description
1 polymer ?
#
loop_
_entity_poly.entity_id
_entity_poly.type
_entity_poly.pdbx_seq_one_letter_code
_entity_poly.pdbx_strand_id
1 'polypeptide(L)' 'MSKPHITIYTDGACKGNPGPGGWGVVLRSGEHEKHL' A
#
# COMPACT_ATOMS: atom_id res chain seq x y z
N MET A 1 -3.95 7.62 25.92
CA MET A 1 -3.15 8.14 24.78
C MET A 1 -3.93 7.88 23.50
N SER A 2 -3.93 8.82 22.55
CA SER A 2 -4.53 8.62 21.22
C SER A 2 -3.70 7.62 20.41
N LYS A 3 -4.35 6.76 19.62
CA LYS A 3 -3.65 5.87 18.68
C LYS A 3 -3.17 6.69 17.47
N PRO A 4 -2.02 6.35 16.86
CA PRO A 4 -1.57 7.02 15.64
C PRO A 4 -2.57 6.77 14.50
N HIS A 5 -2.86 7.83 13.74
CA HIS A 5 -3.65 7.75 12.51
C HIS A 5 -2.75 7.27 11.37
N ILE A 6 -3.15 6.21 10.67
CA ILE A 6 -2.41 5.66 9.54
C ILE A 6 -3.29 5.70 8.30
N THR A 7 -2.78 6.32 7.24
CA THR A 7 -3.36 6.25 5.90
C THR A 7 -2.72 5.09 5.14
N ILE A 8 -3.54 4.27 4.51
CA ILE A 8 -3.11 3.10 3.74
C ILE A 8 -3.53 3.29 2.28
N TYR A 9 -2.56 3.26 1.37
CA TYR A 9 -2.79 3.21 -0.08
C TYR A 9 -2.46 1.81 -0.58
N THR A 10 -3.32 1.25 -1.43
CA THR A 10 -3.15 -0.10 -1.97
C THR A 10 -3.38 -0.08 -3.47
N ASP A 11 -2.54 -0.78 -4.21
CA ASP A 11 -2.73 -0.97 -5.66
C ASP A 11 -2.37 -2.39 -6.07
N GLY A 12 -2.95 -2.84 -7.18
CA GLY A 12 -2.75 -4.16 -7.74
C GLY A 12 -2.82 -4.13 -9.26
N ALA A 13 -1.88 -4.82 -9.91
CA ALA A 13 -1.80 -4.87 -11.37
C ALA A 13 -1.41 -6.27 -11.86
N CYS A 14 -1.82 -6.61 -13.08
CA CYS A 14 -1.47 -7.87 -13.74
C CYS A 14 -0.86 -7.63 -15.12
N LYS A 15 0.11 -8.47 -15.50
CA LYS A 15 0.68 -8.50 -16.86
C LYS A 15 -0.15 -9.39 -17.79
N GLY A 16 -1.25 -8.87 -18.33
CA GLY A 16 -2.16 -9.57 -19.25
C GLY A 16 -3.47 -10.04 -18.60
N ASN A 17 -4.34 -10.72 -19.36
CA ASN A 17 -5.61 -11.26 -18.88
C ASN A 17 -5.91 -12.67 -19.46
N PRO A 18 -5.46 -13.77 -18.80
CA PRO A 18 -4.76 -13.81 -17.52
C PRO A 18 -3.24 -13.57 -17.66
N GLY A 19 -2.60 -13.21 -16.56
CA GLY A 19 -1.14 -13.16 -16.49
C GLY A 19 -0.62 -12.86 -15.07
N PRO A 20 0.71 -12.85 -14.86
CA PRO A 20 1.30 -12.67 -13.54
C PRO A 20 0.86 -11.35 -12.89
N GLY A 21 0.36 -11.45 -11.66
CA GLY A 21 -0.10 -10.31 -10.85
C GLY A 21 0.92 -9.85 -9.83
N GLY A 22 0.77 -8.61 -9.38
CA GLY A 22 1.49 -8.01 -8.27
C GLY A 22 0.61 -7.02 -7.53
N TRP A 23 1.04 -6.66 -6.34
CA TRP A 23 0.38 -5.68 -5.48
C TRP A 23 1.43 -4.83 -4.77
N GLY A 24 1.00 -3.67 -4.28
CA GLY A 24 1.84 -2.80 -3.47
C GLY A 24 1.00 -2.05 -2.45
N VAL A 25 1.63 -1.73 -1.31
CA VAL A 25 1.01 -0.96 -0.24
C VAL A 25 1.92 0.16 0.21
N VAL A 26 1.34 1.33 0.48
CA VAL A 26 2.00 2.45 1.16
C VAL A 26 1.28 2.74 2.46
N LEU A 27 2.02 2.69 3.56
CA LEU A 27 1.58 3.09 4.90
C LEU A 27 2.16 4.46 5.22
N ARG A 28 1.31 5.45 5.55
CA ARG A 28 1.74 6.80 5.94
C ARG A 28 1.19 7.19 7.31
N SER A 29 2.06 7.70 8.18
CA SER A 29 1.72 8.21 9.52
C SER A 29 2.54 9.47 9.81
N GLY A 30 1.95 10.65 9.57
CA GLY A 30 2.70 11.91 9.60
C GLY A 30 3.79 11.92 8.52
N GLU A 31 5.02 12.22 8.91
CA GLU A 31 6.21 12.22 8.03
C GLU A 31 6.77 10.81 7.76
N HIS A 32 6.27 9.77 8.44
CA HIS A 32 6.75 8.40 8.24
C HIS A 32 6.00 7.71 7.10
N GLU A 33 6.77 7.07 6.21
CA GLU A 33 6.26 6.29 5.10
C GLU A 33 6.94 4.91 5.03
N LYS A 34 6.16 3.88 4.69
CA LYS A 34 6.65 2.51 4.47
C LYS A 34 5.98 1.88 3.25
N HIS A 35 6.80 1.26 2.39
CA HIS A 35 6.35 0.46 1.24
C HIS A 35 6.36 -1.04 1.58
N LEU A 36 5.36 -1.78 1.10
CA LEU A 36 5.24 -3.23 1.18
C LEU A 36 4.89 -3.81 -0.19
#